data_AF-A0A2U3E0T2-F1
#
_entry.id   AF-A0A2U3E0T2-F1
#
_cell.length_a   1.000
_cell.length_b   1.000
_cell.length_c   1.000
_cell.angle_alpha   90.00
_cell.angle_beta   90.00
_cell.angle_gamma   90.00
#
_symmetry.space_group_name_H-M   'P 1'
#
loop_
_entity.id
_entity.type
_entity.pdbx_description
1 polymer ?
#
loop_
_entity_poly.entity_id
_entity_poly.type
_entity_poly.pdbx_seq_one_letter_code
_entity_poly.pdbx_strand_id
1 'polypeptide(L)'
;MAAARVLLHDNSLAHPRALLRAVLLAGSPSSLSSSYPSSSARHLSTASRAAAQSLTPSTSRPPASTTRSPPARQLRPFTMSQPINRNPHPDFKAVEAARPPWDDAERFHFTRTVDPEWRFGDGANRLHGQGDDSGKTEAKQQQQQQQQQQQQQQEEKKHVAIDPYAEGRAPGNNYKLLISAITPRPIAFLSTLGADGRTGANLAPFSYFNMLSHDPPLFVVGFDRGNGTSPPKDSLANVLATREAVINIIGEDFLEAANACSIDAPYGASEWDVSGLTPLRDCQTVRPARVAEAVVSIEVKVDHVRDYDRKGSPGQKGCTIVVFEGTRMWVREDALNEQQNLVDPAVLRPVSRLGGISYGRLTQAVEIPRPSFEKDLGGREGLAKLQGLKN
;
A
#
# COMPACT_ATOMS: atom_id res chain seq x y z
N MET A 1 24.54 55.40 -6.53
CA MET A 1 24.66 56.77 -7.06
C MET A 1 24.57 56.68 -8.58
N ALA A 2 23.67 57.30 -9.34
CA ALA A 2 22.51 58.12 -9.08
C ALA A 2 21.54 57.92 -10.28
N ALA A 3 20.24 58.04 -10.02
CA ALA A 3 19.13 57.99 -10.98
C ALA A 3 19.16 59.23 -11.93
N ALA A 4 18.37 59.44 -12.99
CA ALA A 4 17.11 58.91 -13.51
C ALA A 4 16.91 59.51 -14.93
N ARG A 5 16.16 58.86 -15.84
CA ARG A 5 15.12 59.52 -16.66
C ARG A 5 14.24 58.51 -17.39
N VAL A 6 13.04 58.97 -17.70
CA VAL A 6 11.77 58.24 -17.78
C VAL A 6 10.95 58.87 -18.93
N LEU A 7 10.23 58.02 -19.67
CA LEU A 7 9.03 58.23 -20.55
C LEU A 7 9.16 58.44 -22.09
N LEU A 8 8.59 57.44 -22.78
CA LEU A 8 7.49 57.43 -23.79
C LEU A 8 7.58 58.26 -25.09
N HIS A 9 7.44 57.60 -26.25
CA HIS A 9 6.14 57.45 -26.96
C HIS A 9 6.23 56.54 -28.20
N ASP A 10 5.13 55.81 -28.46
CA ASP A 10 4.79 55.01 -29.66
C ASP A 10 4.99 55.75 -31.00
N ASN A 11 5.36 55.01 -32.07
CA ASN A 11 4.46 54.73 -33.21
C ASN A 11 5.11 53.91 -34.35
N SER A 12 4.38 52.89 -34.82
CA SER A 12 4.01 52.67 -36.23
C SER A 12 4.99 52.08 -37.28
N LEU A 13 4.49 51.02 -37.93
CA LEU A 13 4.71 50.53 -39.31
C LEU A 13 6.08 49.89 -39.64
N ALA A 14 6.23 48.94 -40.58
CA ALA A 14 5.41 47.92 -41.24
C ALA A 14 6.33 47.24 -42.27
N HIS A 15 6.24 45.90 -42.39
CA HIS A 15 6.53 45.07 -43.60
C HIS A 15 7.98 44.89 -44.11
N PRO A 16 8.27 43.86 -44.97
CA PRO A 16 7.36 42.94 -45.68
C PRO A 16 7.69 41.42 -45.65
N ARG A 17 6.71 40.69 -46.20
CA ARG A 17 6.65 39.28 -46.61
C ARG A 17 7.66 38.90 -47.72
N ALA A 18 8.06 37.62 -47.75
CA ALA A 18 8.07 36.74 -48.94
C ALA A 18 8.19 35.27 -48.46
N LEU A 19 7.19 34.38 -48.57
CA LEU A 19 6.66 33.67 -49.75
C LEU A 19 7.74 32.93 -50.58
N LEU A 20 7.80 31.60 -50.43
CA LEU A 20 7.61 30.71 -51.58
C LEU A 20 7.02 29.35 -51.18
N ARG A 21 5.89 29.05 -51.82
CA ARG A 21 5.15 27.79 -51.95
C ARG A 21 5.74 26.96 -53.08
N ALA A 22 5.58 25.64 -53.02
CA ALA A 22 4.93 24.76 -54.03
C ALA A 22 5.36 23.30 -53.75
N VAL A 23 4.49 22.34 -53.39
CA VAL A 23 3.27 21.78 -54.04
C VAL A 23 3.60 20.96 -55.29
N LEU A 24 3.26 19.65 -55.26
CA LEU A 24 2.28 18.94 -56.11
C LEU A 24 2.38 17.42 -55.81
N LEU A 25 1.33 16.75 -55.29
CA LEU A 25 0.21 16.08 -56.01
C LEU A 25 0.68 14.76 -56.67
N ALA A 26 -0.04 13.63 -56.74
CA ALA A 26 -1.40 13.20 -56.41
C ALA A 26 -1.44 11.65 -56.51
N GLY A 27 -2.53 11.00 -56.07
CA GLY A 27 -2.94 9.72 -56.67
C GLY A 27 -3.53 8.66 -55.74
N SER A 28 -4.86 8.61 -55.65
CA SER A 28 -5.63 7.35 -55.65
C SER A 28 -6.26 7.21 -57.03
N PRO A 29 -6.48 5.99 -57.58
CA PRO A 29 -7.78 5.32 -57.38
C PRO A 29 -7.81 3.75 -57.44
N SER A 30 -8.82 3.18 -56.81
CA SER A 30 -9.75 2.09 -57.22
C SER A 30 -9.33 0.66 -57.64
N SER A 31 -9.91 -0.31 -56.88
CA SER A 31 -10.71 -1.50 -57.27
C SER A 31 -10.15 -2.68 -58.09
N LEU A 32 -10.40 -3.92 -57.60
CA LEU A 32 -10.99 -5.13 -58.26
C LEU A 32 -10.86 -6.34 -57.30
N SER A 33 -11.93 -6.80 -56.63
CA SER A 33 -12.83 -7.93 -56.97
C SER A 33 -12.20 -9.35 -57.02
N SER A 34 -12.70 -10.27 -56.17
CA SER A 34 -13.00 -11.69 -56.47
C SER A 34 -13.39 -12.41 -55.15
N SER A 35 -14.67 -12.69 -54.86
CA SER A 35 -15.46 -13.91 -55.17
C SER A 35 -15.60 -14.88 -53.98
N TYR A 36 -16.86 -15.13 -53.61
CA TYR A 36 -17.48 -16.09 -52.65
C TYR A 36 -17.12 -17.60 -52.88
N PRO A 37 -17.64 -18.64 -52.14
CA PRO A 37 -18.81 -18.69 -51.22
C PRO A 37 -18.72 -19.56 -49.94
N SER A 38 -19.84 -19.53 -49.20
CA SER A 38 -20.30 -20.42 -48.11
C SER A 38 -20.71 -21.84 -48.55
N SER A 39 -20.74 -22.81 -47.62
CA SER A 39 -21.77 -23.89 -47.47
C SER A 39 -21.39 -24.82 -46.29
N SER A 40 -22.11 -24.84 -45.16
CA SER A 40 -23.27 -25.69 -44.78
C SER A 40 -23.00 -27.20 -44.53
N ALA A 41 -23.20 -27.58 -43.26
CA ALA A 41 -24.09 -28.64 -42.75
C ALA A 41 -23.75 -30.17 -42.79
N ARG A 42 -23.85 -30.76 -41.58
CA ARG A 42 -24.46 -32.06 -41.15
C ARG A 42 -23.82 -33.42 -41.52
N HIS A 43 -23.52 -34.22 -40.48
CA HIS A 43 -24.25 -35.45 -40.05
C HIS A 43 -23.37 -36.25 -39.06
N LEU A 44 -23.74 -36.38 -37.78
CA LEU A 44 -24.48 -37.48 -37.13
C LEU A 44 -23.85 -38.90 -37.17
N SER A 45 -23.70 -39.44 -35.96
CA SER A 45 -23.92 -40.85 -35.56
C SER A 45 -22.80 -41.88 -35.74
N THR A 46 -22.24 -42.39 -34.62
CA THR A 46 -22.64 -43.68 -34.01
C THR A 46 -21.74 -44.02 -32.82
N ALA A 47 -22.34 -44.67 -31.81
CA ALA A 47 -21.69 -45.19 -30.62
C ALA A 47 -21.11 -46.59 -30.85
N SER A 48 -20.09 -47.00 -30.09
CA SER A 48 -19.92 -48.41 -29.70
C SER A 48 -19.07 -48.58 -28.42
N ARG A 49 -19.36 -49.67 -27.73
CA ARG A 49 -19.06 -50.05 -26.34
C ARG A 49 -17.63 -50.57 -26.10
N ALA A 50 -17.26 -50.44 -24.83
CA ALA A 50 -16.33 -51.19 -23.98
C ALA A 50 -15.84 -52.59 -24.42
N ALA A 51 -14.55 -52.86 -24.13
CA ALA A 51 -14.07 -54.12 -23.56
C ALA A 51 -12.70 -53.90 -22.87
N ALA A 52 -12.56 -54.44 -21.66
CA ALA A 52 -11.36 -54.43 -20.83
C ALA A 52 -10.38 -55.55 -21.20
N GLN A 53 -9.08 -55.37 -20.93
CA GLN A 53 -8.20 -56.44 -20.46
C GLN A 53 -6.92 -55.90 -19.79
N SER A 54 -6.54 -56.60 -18.74
CA SER A 54 -5.52 -56.33 -17.73
C SER A 54 -4.08 -56.59 -18.20
N LEU A 55 -3.15 -55.72 -17.80
CA LEU A 55 -1.72 -56.02 -17.77
C LEU A 55 -1.11 -55.51 -16.45
N THR A 56 -0.52 -56.42 -15.69
CA THR A 56 0.32 -56.14 -14.51
C THR A 56 1.73 -55.74 -14.94
N PRO A 57 2.45 -54.99 -14.10
CA PRO A 57 3.90 -55.13 -14.07
C PRO A 57 4.45 -55.35 -12.66
N SER A 58 5.32 -56.35 -12.56
CA SER A 58 6.26 -56.59 -11.48
C SER A 58 7.49 -55.68 -11.66
N THR A 59 7.96 -55.03 -10.61
CA THR A 59 9.40 -54.89 -10.30
C THR A 59 9.58 -54.28 -8.91
N SER A 60 10.48 -54.92 -8.16
CA SER A 60 10.85 -54.72 -6.76
C SER A 60 11.61 -53.42 -6.51
N ARG A 61 11.23 -52.70 -5.43
CA ARG A 61 11.95 -51.54 -4.87
C ARG A 61 12.53 -51.94 -3.49
N PRO A 62 13.80 -51.63 -3.18
CA PRO A 62 14.42 -52.02 -1.90
C PRO A 62 13.88 -51.17 -0.73
N PRO A 63 13.93 -51.67 0.53
CA PRO A 63 13.31 -51.02 1.67
C PRO A 63 14.06 -49.76 2.11
N ALA A 64 13.30 -48.72 2.43
CA ALA A 64 13.77 -47.45 2.95
C ALA A 64 14.36 -47.62 4.36
N SER A 65 15.51 -46.98 4.59
CA SER A 65 16.15 -46.89 5.89
C SER A 65 15.28 -46.11 6.87
N THR A 66 15.10 -46.68 8.06
CA THR A 66 14.45 -46.08 9.22
C THR A 66 15.24 -44.87 9.71
N THR A 67 14.89 -43.68 9.23
CA THR A 67 15.30 -42.42 9.84
C THR A 67 14.33 -42.09 10.96
N ARG A 68 14.81 -42.16 12.20
CA ARG A 68 14.10 -41.78 13.43
C ARG A 68 13.66 -40.31 13.32
N SER A 69 12.36 -40.06 13.27
CA SER A 69 11.80 -38.71 13.48
C SER A 69 12.20 -38.22 14.88
N PRO A 70 12.72 -36.98 15.02
CA PRO A 70 12.97 -36.41 16.34
C PRO A 70 11.64 -36.25 17.09
N PRO A 71 11.63 -36.42 18.43
CA PRO A 71 10.40 -36.34 19.21
C PRO A 71 9.77 -34.95 19.08
N ALA A 72 8.45 -34.91 18.94
CA ALA A 72 7.66 -33.69 18.89
C ALA A 72 7.99 -32.81 20.09
N ARG A 73 8.65 -31.68 19.83
CA ARG A 73 8.94 -30.68 20.84
C ARG A 73 7.61 -30.06 21.26
N GLN A 74 7.10 -30.45 22.44
CA GLN A 74 5.96 -29.78 23.06
C GLN A 74 6.27 -28.28 23.14
N LEU A 75 5.62 -27.49 22.30
CA LEU A 75 5.70 -26.05 22.32
C LEU A 75 5.07 -25.60 23.65
N ARG A 76 5.88 -25.02 24.53
CA ARG A 76 5.36 -24.37 25.74
C ARG A 76 4.37 -23.27 25.31
N PRO A 77 3.21 -23.14 25.97
CA PRO A 77 2.27 -22.08 25.65
C PRO A 77 2.94 -20.71 25.82
N PHE A 78 2.97 -19.96 24.73
CA PHE A 78 3.43 -18.58 24.69
C PHE A 78 2.60 -17.77 25.69
N THR A 79 3.24 -17.28 26.75
CA THR A 79 2.63 -16.40 27.75
C THR A 79 3.36 -15.07 27.66
N MET A 80 2.64 -14.03 27.23
CA MET A 80 3.13 -12.66 27.22
C MET A 80 3.24 -12.14 28.65
N SER A 81 4.19 -11.23 28.93
CA SER A 81 4.32 -10.56 30.24
C SER A 81 3.09 -9.73 30.62
N GLN A 82 2.29 -9.34 29.62
CA GLN A 82 0.92 -8.88 29.73
C GLN A 82 0.16 -9.40 28.49
N PRO A 83 -1.01 -10.05 28.63
CA PRO A 83 -1.79 -10.46 27.47
C PRO A 83 -2.21 -9.21 26.69
N ILE A 84 -1.72 -9.07 25.45
CA ILE A 84 -2.28 -8.09 24.49
C ILE A 84 -3.65 -8.62 24.07
N ASN A 85 -4.64 -8.47 24.96
CA ASN A 85 -6.00 -8.85 24.67
C ASN A 85 -6.67 -7.74 23.88
N ARG A 86 -6.40 -7.67 22.57
CA ARG A 86 -7.04 -6.72 21.66
C ARG A 86 -8.50 -7.06 21.36
N ASN A 87 -9.08 -8.11 21.97
CA ASN A 87 -10.49 -8.47 21.84
C ASN A 87 -10.97 -9.42 22.97
N PRO A 88 -12.15 -9.27 23.60
CA PRO A 88 -13.22 -8.35 23.27
C PRO A 88 -12.88 -6.90 23.62
N HIS A 89 -13.24 -5.98 22.75
CA HIS A 89 -13.21 -4.56 23.07
C HIS A 89 -14.19 -4.31 24.23
N PRO A 90 -13.77 -3.67 25.34
CA PRO A 90 -14.70 -3.08 26.30
C PRO A 90 -15.64 -2.09 25.60
N ASP A 91 -16.63 -1.54 26.30
CA ASP A 91 -17.36 -0.36 25.81
C ASP A 91 -16.35 0.68 25.28
N PHE A 92 -16.31 0.86 23.95
CA PHE A 92 -15.26 1.64 23.31
C PHE A 92 -15.35 3.12 23.74
N LYS A 93 -16.55 3.61 24.08
CA LYS A 93 -16.72 4.98 24.59
C LYS A 93 -16.07 5.17 25.94
N ALA A 94 -16.10 4.17 26.82
CA ALA A 94 -15.35 4.21 28.07
C ALA A 94 -13.83 4.20 27.83
N VAL A 95 -13.35 3.40 26.87
CA VAL A 95 -11.92 3.36 26.51
C VAL A 95 -11.46 4.68 25.89
N GLU A 96 -12.27 5.27 25.01
CA GLU A 96 -12.00 6.57 24.39
C GLU A 96 -11.97 7.69 25.44
N ALA A 97 -12.94 7.73 26.36
CA ALA A 97 -13.01 8.73 27.43
C ALA A 97 -11.82 8.66 28.41
N ALA A 98 -11.17 7.50 28.54
CA ALA A 98 -9.99 7.32 29.39
C ALA A 98 -8.67 7.78 28.74
N ARG A 99 -8.68 8.09 27.44
CA ARG A 99 -7.49 8.57 26.72
C ARG A 99 -7.34 10.08 26.86
N PRO A 100 -6.12 10.62 26.68
CA PRO A 100 -5.94 12.06 26.56
C PRO A 100 -6.86 12.63 25.46
N PRO A 101 -7.38 13.86 25.65
CA PRO A 101 -8.15 14.52 24.60
C PRO A 101 -7.29 14.71 23.35
N TRP A 102 -7.96 14.95 22.22
CA TRP A 102 -7.28 15.28 20.98
C TRP A 102 -6.40 16.53 21.16
N ASP A 103 -5.15 16.44 20.73
CA ASP A 103 -4.20 17.56 20.76
C ASP A 103 -4.18 18.27 19.40
N ASP A 104 -4.90 19.40 19.36
CA ASP A 104 -4.97 20.32 18.22
C ASP A 104 -3.72 21.19 18.05
N ALA A 105 -2.78 21.18 19.00
CA ALA A 105 -1.53 21.92 18.93
C ALA A 105 -0.36 21.08 18.40
N GLU A 106 -0.47 19.74 18.43
CA GLU A 106 0.53 18.84 17.86
C GLU A 106 0.70 19.09 16.35
N ARG A 107 1.93 19.34 15.90
CA ARG A 107 2.28 19.62 14.50
C ARG A 107 3.37 18.67 14.03
N PHE A 108 3.37 18.41 12.73
CA PHE A 108 4.46 17.71 12.08
C PHE A 108 5.78 18.43 12.33
N HIS A 109 6.78 17.71 12.83
CA HIS A 109 8.10 18.25 13.09
C HIS A 109 9.19 17.21 12.88
N PHE A 110 10.42 17.68 12.62
CA PHE A 110 11.58 16.83 12.52
C PHE A 110 12.31 16.71 13.86
N THR A 111 12.84 15.53 14.14
CA THR A 111 13.79 15.30 15.23
C THR A 111 15.14 14.87 14.68
N ARG A 112 16.17 14.96 15.52
CA ARG A 112 17.46 14.32 15.23
C ARG A 112 17.29 12.80 15.18
N THR A 113 18.18 12.13 14.46
CA THR A 113 18.34 10.68 14.59
C THR A 113 18.75 10.32 16.01
N VAL A 114 18.51 9.07 16.40
CA VAL A 114 18.89 8.57 17.74
C VAL A 114 20.41 8.61 17.94
N ASP A 115 21.16 8.38 16.86
CA ASP A 115 22.61 8.45 16.84
C ASP A 115 23.08 9.27 15.63
N PRO A 116 23.31 10.58 15.81
CA PRO A 116 23.84 11.44 14.74
C PRO A 116 25.28 11.12 14.35
N GLU A 117 26.02 10.41 15.20
CA GLU A 117 27.44 10.07 15.00
C GLU A 117 27.65 8.64 14.48
N TRP A 118 26.56 7.95 14.14
CA TRP A 118 26.57 6.59 13.62
C TRP A 118 27.43 6.47 12.36
N ARG A 119 28.25 5.41 12.29
CA ARG A 119 29.17 5.12 11.19
C ARG A 119 28.88 3.77 10.57
N PHE A 120 29.30 3.61 9.31
CA PHE A 120 29.19 2.32 8.62
C PHE A 120 29.85 1.21 9.43
N GLY A 121 29.06 0.22 9.81
CA GLY A 121 29.53 -0.94 10.57
C GLY A 121 29.15 -0.93 12.05
N ASP A 122 28.69 0.20 12.60
CA ASP A 122 28.36 0.34 14.03
C ASP A 122 27.18 -0.52 14.48
N GLY A 123 26.37 -1.00 13.54
CA GLY A 123 25.26 -1.90 13.81
C GLY A 123 24.03 -1.16 14.31
N ALA A 124 23.30 -1.76 15.26
CA ALA A 124 22.01 -1.25 15.71
C ALA A 124 22.14 -0.04 16.65
N ASN A 125 21.26 0.94 16.50
CA ASN A 125 21.14 2.06 17.43
C ASN A 125 20.70 1.57 18.82
N ARG A 126 21.21 2.22 19.87
CA ARG A 126 20.73 2.01 21.25
C ARG A 126 19.58 2.97 21.53
N LEU A 127 18.34 2.51 21.31
CA LEU A 127 17.12 3.32 21.49
C LEU A 127 16.95 3.82 22.94
N HIS A 128 17.59 3.16 23.92
CA HIS A 128 17.61 3.58 25.32
C HIS A 128 19.01 3.27 25.92
N GLY A 129 19.82 4.28 26.24
CA GLY A 129 21.03 4.13 27.08
C GLY A 129 22.39 4.43 26.44
N GLN A 130 22.78 5.71 26.46
CA GLN A 130 24.02 6.28 27.02
C GLN A 130 24.17 7.72 26.49
N GLY A 131 23.26 8.61 26.90
CA GLY A 131 23.54 10.04 26.85
C GLY A 131 24.44 10.40 28.03
N ASP A 132 25.53 11.09 27.73
CA ASP A 132 26.61 11.59 28.61
C ASP A 132 26.25 11.70 30.10
N ASP A 133 27.14 11.17 30.95
CA ASP A 133 26.94 10.96 32.40
C ASP A 133 27.17 12.23 33.23
N SER A 134 27.36 13.36 32.55
CA SER A 134 27.86 14.63 33.08
C SER A 134 26.75 15.54 33.67
N GLY A 135 25.79 14.97 34.44
CA GLY A 135 24.93 15.78 35.33
C GLY A 135 23.49 15.31 35.53
N LYS A 136 23.25 14.11 36.12
CA LYS A 136 21.88 13.58 36.33
C LYS A 136 21.53 13.37 37.81
N THR A 137 20.42 13.98 38.22
CA THR A 137 19.73 13.85 39.53
C THR A 137 19.35 12.40 39.83
N GLU A 138 19.20 12.03 41.11
CA GLU A 138 18.87 10.66 41.60
C GLU A 138 17.69 9.97 40.86
N ALA A 139 16.67 10.73 40.43
CA ALA A 139 15.53 10.21 39.66
C ALA A 139 15.92 9.66 38.27
N LYS A 140 16.93 10.23 37.63
CA LYS A 140 17.43 9.76 36.33
C LYS A 140 18.32 8.52 36.48
N GLN A 141 19.02 8.36 37.61
CA GLN A 141 19.81 7.16 37.91
C GLN A 141 18.92 5.94 38.16
N GLN A 142 17.80 6.11 38.86
CA GLN A 142 16.81 5.05 39.06
C GLN A 142 16.13 4.62 37.74
N GLN A 143 15.79 5.56 36.87
CA GLN A 143 15.28 5.23 35.52
C GLN A 143 16.31 4.48 34.68
N GLN A 144 17.59 4.82 34.80
CA GLN A 144 18.67 4.18 34.05
C GLN A 144 18.93 2.74 34.55
N GLN A 145 18.88 2.49 35.87
CA GLN A 145 18.95 1.14 36.42
C GLN A 145 17.75 0.28 36.00
N GLN A 146 16.53 0.84 36.00
CA GLN A 146 15.35 0.13 35.49
C GLN A 146 15.46 -0.18 33.99
N GLN A 147 15.99 0.76 33.19
CA GLN A 147 16.23 0.55 31.76
C GLN A 147 17.30 -0.52 31.51
N GLN A 148 18.39 -0.54 32.29
CA GLN A 148 19.43 -1.57 32.19
C GLN A 148 18.91 -2.96 32.57
N GLN A 149 18.10 -3.08 33.62
CA GLN A 149 17.45 -4.34 33.97
C GLN A 149 16.46 -4.79 32.88
N GLN A 150 15.71 -3.87 32.27
CA GLN A 150 14.84 -4.18 31.13
C GLN A 150 15.63 -4.59 29.89
N GLN A 151 16.82 -4.02 29.66
CA GLN A 151 17.72 -4.39 28.57
C GLN A 151 18.30 -5.79 28.76
N GLN A 152 18.80 -6.12 29.95
CA GLN A 152 19.26 -7.48 30.27
C GLN A 152 18.12 -8.51 30.12
N GLN A 153 16.90 -8.16 30.55
CA GLN A 153 15.72 -9.02 30.33
C GLN A 153 15.28 -9.10 28.86
N GLN A 154 15.65 -8.14 28.01
CA GLN A 154 15.40 -8.19 26.56
C GLN A 154 16.44 -9.06 25.84
N GLU A 155 17.70 -9.03 26.26
CA GLU A 155 18.80 -9.83 25.69
C GLU A 155 18.57 -11.35 25.84
N GLU A 156 17.79 -11.77 26.83
CA GLU A 156 17.42 -13.19 27.01
C GLU A 156 16.25 -13.65 26.11
N LYS A 157 15.55 -12.74 25.44
CA LYS A 157 14.37 -13.09 24.63
C LYS A 157 14.77 -13.69 23.29
N LYS A 158 14.29 -14.90 23.01
CA LYS A 158 14.56 -15.62 21.76
C LYS A 158 13.43 -15.44 20.77
N HIS A 159 13.76 -15.38 19.48
CA HIS A 159 12.77 -15.45 18.41
C HIS A 159 11.99 -16.77 18.48
N VAL A 160 10.69 -16.68 18.17
CA VAL A 160 9.82 -17.85 18.05
C VAL A 160 9.48 -18.03 16.57
N ALA A 161 9.76 -19.22 16.03
CA ALA A 161 9.32 -19.58 14.69
C ALA A 161 7.81 -19.85 14.70
N ILE A 162 7.07 -19.13 13.85
CA ILE A 162 5.63 -19.31 13.67
C ILE A 162 5.39 -19.79 12.24
N ASP A 163 4.96 -21.04 12.07
CA ASP A 163 4.48 -21.54 10.79
C ASP A 163 3.02 -21.08 10.57
N PRO A 164 2.73 -20.27 9.53
CA PRO A 164 1.36 -19.83 9.24
C PRO A 164 0.40 -20.97 8.91
N TYR A 165 0.91 -22.17 8.61
CA TYR A 165 0.14 -23.36 8.26
C TYR A 165 0.28 -24.50 9.28
N ALA A 166 0.82 -24.20 10.47
CA ALA A 166 0.89 -25.18 11.56
C ALA A 166 -0.50 -25.79 11.84
N GLU A 167 -0.53 -27.08 12.15
CA GLU A 167 -1.75 -27.79 12.53
C GLU A 167 -2.47 -27.07 13.69
N GLY A 168 -3.79 -26.90 13.56
CA GLY A 168 -4.62 -26.20 14.55
C GLY A 168 -4.54 -24.67 14.53
N ARG A 169 -3.72 -24.05 13.68
CA ARG A 169 -3.64 -22.59 13.58
C ARG A 169 -4.74 -22.01 12.68
N ALA A 170 -5.65 -21.25 13.27
CA ALA A 170 -6.69 -20.54 12.51
C ALA A 170 -6.11 -19.42 11.61
N PRO A 171 -6.59 -19.25 10.36
CA PRO A 171 -6.16 -18.15 9.47
C PRO A 171 -6.33 -16.76 10.09
N GLY A 172 -7.34 -16.57 10.95
CA GLY A 172 -7.55 -15.31 11.69
C GLY A 172 -6.38 -14.93 12.60
N ASN A 173 -5.58 -15.89 13.07
CA ASN A 173 -4.37 -15.62 13.83
C ASN A 173 -3.24 -15.07 12.95
N ASN A 174 -3.16 -15.51 11.69
CA ASN A 174 -2.25 -14.92 10.70
C ASN A 174 -2.67 -13.48 10.40
N TYR A 175 -3.96 -13.23 10.18
CA TYR A 175 -4.49 -11.88 10.00
C TYR A 175 -4.07 -10.96 11.15
N LYS A 176 -4.39 -11.32 12.40
CA LYS A 176 -4.05 -10.51 13.59
C LYS A 176 -2.55 -10.24 13.72
N LEU A 177 -1.72 -11.26 13.48
CA LEU A 177 -0.26 -11.13 13.54
C LEU A 177 0.26 -10.19 12.44
N LEU A 178 -0.15 -10.40 11.19
CA LEU A 178 0.34 -9.63 10.05
C LEU A 178 -0.08 -8.15 10.13
N ILE A 179 -1.35 -7.85 10.44
CA ILE A 179 -1.79 -6.45 10.52
C ILE A 179 -1.22 -5.69 11.72
N SER A 180 -0.72 -6.40 12.74
CA SER A 180 -0.08 -5.78 13.90
C SER A 180 1.43 -5.66 13.76
N ALA A 181 2.06 -6.47 12.91
CA ALA A 181 3.48 -6.44 12.62
C ALA A 181 3.84 -5.51 11.44
N ILE A 182 2.97 -5.46 10.41
CA ILE A 182 3.18 -4.63 9.22
C ILE A 182 2.44 -3.31 9.44
N THR A 183 3.12 -2.36 10.09
CA THR A 183 2.60 -1.04 10.45
C THR A 183 3.72 0.01 10.44
N PRO A 184 3.43 1.30 10.16
CA PRO A 184 2.15 1.84 9.71
C PRO A 184 1.82 1.44 8.27
N ARG A 185 0.55 1.20 7.95
CA ARG A 185 0.10 0.94 6.57
C ARG A 185 -0.59 2.16 5.98
N PRO A 186 -0.23 2.61 4.78
CA PRO A 186 -1.03 3.62 4.08
C PRO A 186 -2.38 3.04 3.69
N ILE A 187 -3.35 3.91 3.41
CA ILE A 187 -4.72 3.53 3.09
C ILE A 187 -5.07 4.10 1.72
N ALA A 188 -5.47 3.24 0.79
CA ALA A 188 -6.13 3.68 -0.43
C ALA A 188 -7.60 3.89 -0.12
N PHE A 189 -8.07 5.14 -0.14
CA PHE A 189 -9.48 5.44 -0.03
C PHE A 189 -10.09 5.52 -1.43
N LEU A 190 -10.63 4.37 -1.87
CA LEU A 190 -11.01 4.15 -3.25
C LEU A 190 -12.42 4.67 -3.52
N SER A 191 -12.53 5.63 -4.42
CA SER A 191 -13.78 5.89 -5.13
C SER A 191 -13.87 5.02 -6.37
N THR A 192 -15.02 4.37 -6.54
CA THR A 192 -15.33 3.53 -7.70
C THR A 192 -16.76 3.79 -8.14
N LEU A 193 -17.10 3.35 -9.36
CA LEU A 193 -18.41 3.56 -9.94
C LEU A 193 -18.90 2.28 -10.63
N GLY A 194 -20.21 2.05 -10.62
CA GLY A 194 -20.84 0.94 -11.31
C GLY A 194 -20.65 1.00 -12.83
N ALA A 195 -20.91 -0.12 -13.51
CA ALA A 195 -20.70 -0.27 -14.94
C ALA A 195 -21.47 0.77 -15.79
N ASP A 196 -22.66 1.17 -15.33
CA ASP A 196 -23.50 2.18 -16.00
C ASP A 196 -22.94 3.60 -15.92
N GLY A 197 -21.90 3.83 -15.10
CA GLY A 197 -21.30 5.14 -14.88
C GLY A 197 -22.23 6.16 -14.20
N ARG A 198 -23.35 5.73 -13.63
CA ARG A 198 -24.37 6.61 -13.03
C ARG A 198 -24.79 6.16 -11.63
N THR A 199 -24.86 4.85 -11.42
CA THR A 199 -25.22 4.23 -10.14
C THR A 199 -24.06 3.39 -9.61
N GLY A 200 -24.18 2.86 -8.39
CA GLY A 200 -23.12 2.06 -7.77
C GLY A 200 -21.86 2.88 -7.44
N ALA A 201 -22.01 4.18 -7.18
CA ALA A 201 -20.93 4.99 -6.62
C ALA A 201 -20.58 4.45 -5.24
N ASN A 202 -19.34 4.02 -5.07
CA ASN A 202 -18.86 3.41 -3.84
C ASN A 202 -17.61 4.17 -3.35
N LEU A 203 -17.44 4.25 -2.04
CA LEU A 203 -16.26 4.83 -1.41
C LEU A 203 -15.83 3.94 -0.25
N ALA A 204 -14.60 3.41 -0.27
CA ALA A 204 -14.16 2.47 0.77
C ALA A 204 -12.64 2.50 1.04
N PRO A 205 -12.19 2.30 2.29
CA PRO A 205 -10.78 2.30 2.66
C PRO A 205 -10.13 0.91 2.56
N PHE A 206 -8.93 0.84 1.96
CA PHE A 206 -8.13 -0.38 1.81
C PHE A 206 -6.71 -0.16 2.31
N SER A 207 -6.33 -0.84 3.41
CA SER A 207 -4.96 -0.73 3.98
C SER A 207 -3.96 -1.76 3.45
N TYR A 208 -4.36 -2.62 2.51
CA TYR A 208 -3.45 -3.48 1.75
C TYR A 208 -3.00 -2.73 0.49
N PHE A 209 -2.39 -1.56 0.71
CA PHE A 209 -2.07 -0.58 -0.32
C PHE A 209 -0.59 -0.18 -0.25
N ASN A 210 0.04 0.05 -1.42
CA ASN A 210 1.33 0.74 -1.53
C ASN A 210 1.60 1.25 -2.97
N MET A 211 2.63 2.07 -3.16
CA MET A 211 3.21 2.41 -4.46
C MET A 211 4.21 1.32 -4.90
N LEU A 212 4.20 0.98 -6.19
CA LEU A 212 5.08 -0.01 -6.82
C LEU A 212 6.18 0.61 -7.68
N SER A 213 5.85 1.63 -8.48
CA SER A 213 6.78 2.30 -9.40
C SER A 213 6.41 3.78 -9.54
N HIS A 214 7.37 4.60 -9.94
CA HIS A 214 7.15 6.02 -10.28
C HIS A 214 7.17 6.28 -11.79
N ASP A 215 7.71 5.36 -12.59
CA ASP A 215 7.73 5.43 -14.05
C ASP A 215 7.52 4.02 -14.67
N PRO A 216 6.31 3.68 -15.15
CA PRO A 216 5.08 4.45 -14.96
C PRO A 216 4.65 4.48 -13.47
N PRO A 217 3.81 5.44 -13.05
CA PRO A 217 3.30 5.50 -11.68
C PRO A 217 2.35 4.32 -11.41
N LEU A 218 2.82 3.33 -10.67
CA LEU A 218 2.07 2.10 -10.38
C LEU A 218 1.74 1.99 -8.90
N PHE A 219 0.54 1.52 -8.60
CA PHE A 219 0.01 1.31 -7.25
C PHE A 219 -0.60 -0.08 -7.13
N VAL A 220 -0.57 -0.66 -5.93
CA VAL A 220 -1.18 -1.98 -5.67
C VAL A 220 -2.22 -1.88 -4.57
N VAL A 221 -3.38 -2.52 -4.79
CA VAL A 221 -4.41 -2.70 -3.77
C VAL A 221 -4.81 -4.17 -3.69
N GLY A 222 -4.75 -4.73 -2.48
CA GLY A 222 -5.27 -6.07 -2.17
C GLY A 222 -6.71 -6.02 -1.69
N PHE A 223 -7.59 -6.75 -2.38
CA PHE A 223 -8.99 -6.93 -2.01
C PHE A 223 -9.17 -8.30 -1.33
N ASP A 224 -9.36 -8.29 -0.01
CA ASP A 224 -9.66 -9.50 0.74
C ASP A 224 -11.03 -10.07 0.31
N ARG A 225 -11.05 -11.37 0.07
CA ARG A 225 -12.23 -12.14 -0.33
C ARG A 225 -12.73 -12.97 0.86
N GLY A 226 -12.85 -12.37 2.05
CA GLY A 226 -13.25 -13.01 3.33
C GLY A 226 -14.24 -14.15 3.16
N ASN A 227 -14.21 -15.23 3.94
CA ASN A 227 -14.86 -16.55 3.71
C ASN A 227 -14.80 -17.23 2.30
N GLY A 228 -14.56 -16.52 1.19
CA GLY A 228 -14.43 -17.07 -0.17
C GLY A 228 -15.74 -17.44 -0.86
N THR A 229 -16.87 -17.42 -0.14
CA THR A 229 -18.19 -17.79 -0.67
C THR A 229 -19.04 -16.56 -1.00
N SER A 230 -18.72 -15.41 -0.43
CA SER A 230 -19.43 -14.16 -0.69
C SER A 230 -19.02 -13.56 -2.04
N PRO A 231 -19.93 -12.83 -2.71
CA PRO A 231 -19.59 -11.98 -3.85
C PRO A 231 -18.40 -11.06 -3.55
N PRO A 232 -17.66 -10.59 -4.58
CA PRO A 232 -16.70 -9.50 -4.39
C PRO A 232 -17.35 -8.34 -3.65
N LYS A 233 -16.55 -7.61 -2.85
CA LYS A 233 -16.93 -6.26 -2.41
C LYS A 233 -17.23 -5.39 -3.63
N ASP A 234 -18.17 -4.48 -3.49
CA ASP A 234 -18.65 -3.60 -4.55
C ASP A 234 -17.51 -2.82 -5.21
N SER A 235 -16.52 -2.33 -4.44
CA SER A 235 -15.35 -1.65 -5.00
C SER A 235 -14.55 -2.55 -5.96
N LEU A 236 -14.37 -3.84 -5.65
CA LEU A 236 -13.69 -4.79 -6.55
C LEU A 236 -14.56 -5.07 -7.78
N ALA A 237 -15.87 -5.29 -7.59
CA ALA A 237 -16.79 -5.52 -8.70
C ALA A 237 -16.78 -4.34 -9.69
N ASN A 238 -16.84 -3.12 -9.18
CA ASN A 238 -16.77 -1.87 -9.94
C ASN A 238 -15.45 -1.73 -10.69
N VAL A 239 -14.31 -1.95 -10.02
CA VAL A 239 -12.97 -1.90 -10.62
C VAL A 239 -12.82 -2.95 -11.73
N LEU A 240 -13.38 -4.15 -11.54
CA LEU A 240 -13.33 -5.20 -12.55
C LEU A 240 -14.20 -4.90 -13.77
N ALA A 241 -15.34 -4.21 -13.58
CA ALA A 241 -16.24 -3.85 -14.66
C ALA A 241 -15.78 -2.61 -15.43
N THR A 242 -15.29 -1.59 -14.73
CA THR A 242 -15.00 -0.26 -15.29
C THR A 242 -13.53 -0.03 -15.61
N ARG A 243 -12.62 -0.79 -14.99
CA ARG A 243 -11.17 -0.59 -15.05
C ARG A 243 -10.71 0.79 -14.56
N GLU A 244 -11.54 1.49 -13.78
CA GLU A 244 -11.32 2.87 -13.33
C GLU A 244 -11.53 3.00 -11.83
N ALA A 245 -10.72 3.83 -11.17
CA ALA A 245 -10.91 4.23 -9.77
C ALA A 245 -10.22 5.58 -9.51
N VAL A 246 -10.49 6.16 -8.34
CA VAL A 246 -9.68 7.24 -7.76
C VAL A 246 -9.16 6.82 -6.40
N ILE A 247 -7.85 6.92 -6.19
CA ILE A 247 -7.21 6.72 -4.88
C ILE A 247 -7.15 8.08 -4.19
N ASN A 248 -7.76 8.22 -3.02
CA ASN A 248 -7.66 9.41 -2.18
C ASN A 248 -6.81 9.09 -0.94
N ILE A 249 -5.96 10.03 -0.52
CA ILE A 249 -5.18 9.90 0.71
C ILE A 249 -5.99 10.45 1.88
N ILE A 250 -6.20 9.63 2.91
CA ILE A 250 -6.96 10.03 4.10
C ILE A 250 -6.12 10.94 4.97
N GLY A 251 -6.64 12.13 5.28
CA GLY A 251 -6.09 13.06 6.25
C GLY A 251 -6.78 12.98 7.61
N GLU A 252 -6.18 13.59 8.63
CA GLU A 252 -6.77 13.70 9.98
C GLU A 252 -8.16 14.34 9.97
N ASP A 253 -8.37 15.35 9.10
CA ASP A 253 -9.55 16.21 9.10
C ASP A 253 -10.87 15.49 8.72
N PHE A 254 -10.80 14.28 8.17
CA PHE A 254 -11.97 13.50 7.77
C PHE A 254 -11.86 12.01 8.11
N LEU A 255 -11.08 11.67 9.14
CA LEU A 255 -10.83 10.28 9.53
C LEU A 255 -12.11 9.53 9.92
N GLU A 256 -12.99 10.15 10.71
CA GLU A 256 -14.25 9.55 11.15
C GLU A 256 -15.17 9.24 9.96
N ALA A 257 -15.29 10.19 9.03
CA ALA A 257 -16.07 10.03 7.81
C ALA A 257 -15.51 8.92 6.92
N ALA A 258 -14.19 8.88 6.71
CA ALA A 258 -13.53 7.80 5.98
C ALA A 258 -13.66 6.44 6.67
N ASN A 259 -13.64 6.41 8.01
CA ASN A 259 -13.87 5.18 8.77
C ASN A 259 -15.33 4.71 8.66
N ALA A 260 -16.31 5.63 8.58
CA ALA A 260 -17.72 5.28 8.38
C ALA A 260 -17.95 4.52 7.05
N CYS A 261 -17.15 4.79 6.02
CA CYS A 261 -17.12 4.03 4.77
C CYS A 261 -16.63 2.56 4.90
N SER A 262 -16.22 2.12 6.10
CA SER A 262 -15.92 0.71 6.36
C SER A 262 -17.15 -0.11 6.78
N ILE A 263 -18.33 0.52 6.82
CA ILE A 263 -19.59 -0.14 7.16
C ILE A 263 -19.93 -1.23 6.12
N ASP A 264 -20.58 -2.31 6.58
CA ASP A 264 -21.11 -3.36 5.69
C ASP A 264 -22.42 -2.89 5.04
N ALA A 265 -22.34 -1.84 4.22
CA ALA A 265 -23.49 -1.29 3.50
C ALA A 265 -24.04 -2.32 2.49
N PRO A 266 -25.37 -2.41 2.33
CA PRO A 266 -25.96 -3.23 1.27
C PRO A 266 -25.70 -2.59 -0.11
N TYR A 267 -25.66 -3.44 -1.16
CA TYR A 267 -25.51 -2.96 -2.53
C TYR A 267 -26.53 -1.87 -2.87
N GLY A 268 -26.06 -0.77 -3.45
CA GLY A 268 -26.87 0.38 -3.84
C GLY A 268 -26.99 1.48 -2.76
N ALA A 269 -26.62 1.21 -1.51
CA ALA A 269 -26.43 2.26 -0.51
C ALA A 269 -25.00 2.83 -0.65
N SER A 270 -24.88 4.09 -1.06
CA SER A 270 -23.58 4.70 -1.32
C SER A 270 -22.90 5.16 -0.02
N GLU A 271 -21.63 4.80 0.19
CA GLU A 271 -20.89 5.30 1.34
C GLU A 271 -20.58 6.79 1.26
N TRP A 272 -20.77 7.42 0.10
CA TRP A 272 -20.76 8.88 -0.03
C TRP A 272 -21.84 9.50 0.86
N ASP A 273 -23.05 8.96 0.85
CA ASP A 273 -24.16 9.45 1.68
C ASP A 273 -23.93 9.14 3.16
N VAL A 274 -23.36 7.97 3.47
CA VAL A 274 -23.06 7.55 4.85
C VAL A 274 -22.00 8.43 5.50
N SER A 275 -20.96 8.79 4.73
CA SER A 275 -19.83 9.57 5.24
C SER A 275 -20.08 11.07 5.24
N GLY A 276 -20.97 11.56 4.37
CA GLY A 276 -21.19 12.98 4.15
C GLY A 276 -20.03 13.68 3.43
N LEU A 277 -19.09 12.92 2.86
CA LEU A 277 -17.98 13.46 2.08
C LEU A 277 -18.45 13.97 0.72
N THR A 278 -17.73 14.95 0.18
CA THR A 278 -18.17 15.66 -1.03
C THR A 278 -17.52 15.06 -2.30
N PRO A 279 -18.30 14.47 -3.23
CA PRO A 279 -17.75 13.97 -4.48
C PRO A 279 -17.48 15.09 -5.48
N LEU A 280 -16.22 15.27 -5.89
CA LEU A 280 -15.84 16.15 -6.99
C LEU A 280 -15.75 15.37 -8.30
N ARG A 281 -16.56 15.78 -9.28
CA ARG A 281 -16.71 15.13 -10.60
C ARG A 281 -15.94 15.89 -11.68
N ASP A 282 -14.73 16.33 -11.35
CA ASP A 282 -13.81 17.07 -12.21
C ASP A 282 -12.61 16.23 -12.69
N CYS A 283 -12.61 14.94 -12.38
CA CYS A 283 -11.64 13.97 -12.90
C CYS A 283 -11.57 14.00 -14.44
N GLN A 284 -10.37 13.89 -14.99
CA GLN A 284 -10.09 14.11 -16.41
C GLN A 284 -9.89 12.82 -17.22
N THR A 285 -9.42 11.75 -16.58
CA THR A 285 -9.04 10.49 -17.22
C THR A 285 -9.89 9.30 -16.77
N VAL A 286 -10.69 9.46 -15.71
CA VAL A 286 -11.61 8.44 -15.18
C VAL A 286 -12.98 9.02 -14.79
N ARG A 287 -14.01 8.16 -14.67
CA ARG A 287 -15.37 8.56 -14.29
C ARG A 287 -15.64 8.68 -12.77
N PRO A 288 -15.06 7.86 -11.88
CA PRO A 288 -15.28 8.00 -10.43
C PRO A 288 -14.84 9.37 -9.91
N ALA A 289 -15.50 9.84 -8.86
CA ALA A 289 -15.23 11.15 -8.27
C ALA A 289 -14.02 11.10 -7.33
N ARG A 290 -13.30 12.22 -7.21
CA ARG A 290 -12.34 12.41 -6.10
C ARG A 290 -13.04 13.01 -4.87
N VAL A 291 -12.45 12.84 -3.69
CA VAL A 291 -12.97 13.38 -2.43
C VAL A 291 -12.53 14.84 -2.29
N ALA A 292 -13.45 15.77 -2.04
CA ALA A 292 -13.12 17.20 -1.95
C ALA A 292 -12.19 17.52 -0.78
N GLU A 293 -12.38 16.81 0.32
CA GLU A 293 -11.65 16.95 1.58
C GLU A 293 -10.22 16.39 1.49
N ALA A 294 -9.92 15.56 0.49
CA ALA A 294 -8.60 14.97 0.32
C ALA A 294 -7.59 15.99 -0.26
N VAL A 295 -6.43 16.10 0.39
CA VAL A 295 -5.31 16.95 -0.10
C VAL A 295 -4.66 16.35 -1.34
N VAL A 296 -4.63 15.01 -1.44
CA VAL A 296 -4.06 14.28 -2.60
C VAL A 296 -5.05 13.24 -3.09
N SER A 297 -5.32 13.26 -4.40
CA SER A 297 -6.10 12.24 -5.11
C SER A 297 -5.41 11.83 -6.41
N ILE A 298 -5.54 10.56 -6.80
CA ILE A 298 -4.89 9.98 -7.97
C ILE A 298 -5.94 9.25 -8.80
N GLU A 299 -6.16 9.69 -10.02
CA GLU A 299 -6.98 9.00 -11.01
C GLU A 299 -6.21 7.81 -11.54
N VAL A 300 -6.79 6.61 -11.46
CA VAL A 300 -6.11 5.38 -11.82
C VAL A 300 -6.92 4.49 -12.75
N LYS A 301 -6.20 3.79 -13.63
CA LYS A 301 -6.75 2.71 -14.46
C LYS A 301 -6.14 1.38 -14.09
N VAL A 302 -6.90 0.30 -14.24
CA VAL A 302 -6.41 -1.04 -13.96
C VAL A 302 -5.37 -1.43 -15.01
N ASP A 303 -4.16 -1.73 -14.54
CA ASP A 303 -3.08 -2.31 -15.33
C ASP A 303 -3.13 -3.84 -15.27
N HIS A 304 -3.13 -4.41 -14.07
CA HIS A 304 -3.11 -5.86 -13.86
C HIS A 304 -4.07 -6.32 -12.77
N VAL A 305 -4.60 -7.54 -12.93
CA VAL A 305 -5.41 -8.20 -11.90
C VAL A 305 -4.91 -9.62 -11.69
N ARG A 306 -4.70 -9.99 -10.43
CA ARG A 306 -4.30 -11.34 -10.06
C ARG A 306 -5.11 -11.88 -8.89
N ASP A 307 -5.77 -13.01 -9.12
CA ASP A 307 -6.46 -13.76 -8.08
C ASP A 307 -5.52 -14.76 -7.38
N TYR A 308 -5.72 -14.90 -6.07
CA TYR A 308 -5.08 -15.89 -5.22
C TYR A 308 -6.13 -16.73 -4.51
N ASP A 309 -6.02 -18.05 -4.65
CA ASP A 309 -6.87 -18.99 -3.94
C ASP A 309 -6.47 -19.11 -2.46
N ARG A 310 -7.45 -19.43 -1.62
CA ARG A 310 -7.21 -19.79 -0.22
C ARG A 310 -6.34 -21.04 -0.15
N LYS A 311 -5.32 -21.01 0.72
CA LYS A 311 -4.51 -22.20 0.97
C LYS A 311 -5.40 -23.31 1.56
N GLY A 312 -5.40 -24.48 0.92
CA GLY A 312 -6.24 -25.62 1.34
C GLY A 312 -7.67 -25.61 0.79
N SER A 313 -8.05 -24.61 -0.01
CA SER A 313 -9.37 -24.55 -0.65
C SER A 313 -9.27 -24.03 -2.10
N PRO A 314 -8.71 -24.83 -3.03
CA PRO A 314 -8.59 -24.44 -4.44
C PRO A 314 -9.95 -24.02 -5.03
N GLY A 315 -9.95 -22.98 -5.84
CA GLY A 315 -11.16 -22.38 -6.42
C GLY A 315 -11.87 -21.37 -5.52
N GLN A 316 -11.60 -21.33 -4.22
CA GLN A 316 -12.11 -20.27 -3.34
C GLN A 316 -11.10 -19.13 -3.28
N LYS A 317 -11.47 -17.96 -3.82
CA LYS A 317 -10.58 -16.80 -3.81
C LYS A 317 -10.37 -16.31 -2.37
N GLY A 318 -9.11 -16.12 -1.99
CA GLY A 318 -8.70 -15.54 -0.71
C GLY A 318 -8.40 -14.05 -0.84
N CYS A 319 -7.76 -13.66 -1.95
CA CYS A 319 -7.41 -12.28 -2.23
C CYS A 319 -7.40 -12.04 -3.74
N THR A 320 -7.81 -10.85 -4.17
CA THR A 320 -7.57 -10.34 -5.51
C THR A 320 -6.64 -9.14 -5.40
N ILE A 321 -5.49 -9.20 -6.06
CA ILE A 321 -4.56 -8.07 -6.17
C ILE A 321 -4.89 -7.31 -7.46
N VAL A 322 -5.04 -6.00 -7.35
CA VAL A 322 -5.17 -5.10 -8.51
C VAL A 322 -3.99 -4.15 -8.52
N VAL A 323 -3.30 -4.08 -9.66
CA VAL A 323 -2.30 -3.05 -9.97
C VAL A 323 -2.97 -1.97 -10.79
N PHE A 324 -2.73 -0.74 -10.39
CA PHE A 324 -3.30 0.47 -10.95
C PHE A 324 -2.19 1.35 -11.53
N GLU A 325 -2.38 1.87 -12.74
CA GLU A 325 -1.55 2.92 -13.32
C GLU A 325 -2.18 4.29 -13.04
N GLY A 326 -1.38 5.21 -12.50
CA GLY A 326 -1.74 6.61 -12.28
C GLY A 326 -1.80 7.40 -13.59
N THR A 327 -2.94 8.03 -13.84
CA THR A 327 -3.21 8.78 -15.09
C THR A 327 -3.35 10.29 -14.87
N ARG A 328 -3.73 10.70 -13.66
CA ARG A 328 -3.76 12.11 -13.22
C ARG A 328 -3.56 12.18 -11.71
N MET A 329 -2.88 13.21 -11.23
CA MET A 329 -2.75 13.51 -9.80
C MET A 329 -3.34 14.88 -9.51
N TRP A 330 -4.05 14.99 -8.41
CA TRP A 330 -4.62 16.21 -7.86
C TRP A 330 -3.95 16.45 -6.51
N VAL A 331 -3.39 17.64 -6.32
CA VAL A 331 -2.79 18.06 -5.05
C VAL A 331 -3.28 19.45 -4.74
N ARG A 332 -3.68 19.68 -3.48
CA ARG A 332 -4.07 21.01 -3.00
C ARG A 332 -2.87 21.96 -3.09
N GLU A 333 -3.09 23.18 -3.59
CA GLU A 333 -1.99 24.10 -3.94
C GLU A 333 -1.10 24.50 -2.75
N ASP A 334 -1.68 24.60 -1.54
CA ASP A 334 -0.98 24.92 -0.30
C ASP A 334 -0.07 23.78 0.19
N ALA A 335 -0.31 22.55 -0.28
CA ALA A 335 0.51 21.39 0.05
C ALA A 335 1.63 21.15 -0.98
N LEU A 336 1.59 21.78 -2.15
CA LEU A 336 2.47 21.47 -3.28
C LEU A 336 3.58 22.52 -3.40
N ASN A 337 4.83 22.07 -3.53
CA ASN A 337 5.94 22.99 -3.80
C ASN A 337 5.91 23.54 -5.24
N GLU A 338 6.70 24.59 -5.50
CA GLU A 338 6.75 25.27 -6.80
C GLU A 338 7.11 24.34 -7.96
N GLN A 339 7.98 23.36 -7.72
CA GLN A 339 8.41 22.37 -8.72
C GLN A 339 7.40 21.23 -8.92
N GLN A 340 6.31 21.22 -8.16
CA GLN A 340 5.24 20.22 -8.22
C GLN A 340 5.72 18.77 -8.03
N ASN A 341 6.73 18.57 -7.17
CA ASN A 341 7.36 17.27 -6.95
C ASN A 341 7.46 16.87 -5.48
N LEU A 342 7.00 17.71 -4.56
CA LEU A 342 6.94 17.43 -3.12
C LEU A 342 5.61 17.90 -2.54
N VAL A 343 5.08 17.09 -1.61
CA VAL A 343 3.88 17.40 -0.84
C VAL A 343 4.27 17.64 0.61
N ASP A 344 3.83 18.75 1.19
CA ASP A 344 4.07 19.09 2.59
C ASP A 344 3.28 18.15 3.53
N PRO A 345 3.94 17.28 4.33
CA PRO A 345 3.26 16.41 5.27
C PRO A 345 2.49 17.16 6.37
N ALA A 346 2.87 18.40 6.70
CA ALA A 346 2.17 19.23 7.68
C ALA A 346 0.79 19.67 7.18
N VAL A 347 0.63 19.77 5.86
CA VAL A 347 -0.65 20.08 5.19
C VAL A 347 -1.42 18.80 4.87
N LEU A 348 -0.75 17.77 4.37
CA LEU A 348 -1.36 16.47 4.03
C LEU A 348 -1.95 15.75 5.24
N ARG A 349 -1.29 15.86 6.41
CA ARG A 349 -1.67 15.21 7.69
C ARG A 349 -2.19 13.78 7.51
N PRO A 350 -1.43 12.90 6.82
CA PRO A 350 -1.96 11.59 6.44
C PRO A 350 -2.12 10.69 7.67
N VAL A 351 -3.17 9.88 7.66
CA VAL A 351 -3.38 8.84 8.66
C VAL A 351 -3.02 7.47 8.12
N SER A 352 -2.51 6.62 9.00
CA SER A 352 -2.13 5.23 8.68
C SER A 352 -2.99 4.24 9.45
N ARG A 353 -3.15 3.03 8.92
CA ARG A 353 -3.78 1.92 9.64
C ARG A 353 -2.73 1.13 10.40
N LEU A 354 -3.00 0.85 11.68
CA LEU A 354 -2.16 0.03 12.54
C LEU A 354 -2.78 -1.38 12.72
N GLY A 355 -2.45 -2.05 13.83
CA GLY A 355 -3.07 -3.31 14.21
C GLY A 355 -4.44 -3.12 14.85
N GLY A 356 -5.40 -3.98 14.50
CA GLY A 356 -6.77 -3.90 15.02
C GLY A 356 -7.52 -2.67 14.50
N ILE A 357 -8.12 -1.92 15.42
CA ILE A 357 -8.92 -0.72 15.14
C ILE A 357 -8.12 0.59 15.23
N SER A 358 -6.82 0.52 15.49
CA SER A 358 -5.98 1.71 15.71
C SER A 358 -5.55 2.37 14.40
N TYR A 359 -5.55 3.70 14.40
CA TYR A 359 -4.95 4.56 13.39
C TYR A 359 -3.72 5.27 13.96
N GLY A 360 -2.77 5.62 13.11
CA GLY A 360 -1.58 6.40 13.48
C GLY A 360 -1.54 7.73 12.74
N ARG A 361 -1.29 8.81 13.47
CA ARG A 361 -1.04 10.16 12.95
C ARG A 361 0.42 10.30 12.50
N LEU A 362 0.68 11.12 11.48
CA LEU A 362 2.03 11.49 11.08
C LEU A 362 2.42 12.84 11.73
N THR A 363 2.95 12.81 12.94
CA THR A 363 3.30 14.03 13.70
C THR A 363 4.82 14.27 13.83
N GLN A 364 5.65 13.27 13.56
CA GLN A 364 7.09 13.38 13.71
C GLN A 364 7.82 12.61 12.61
N ALA A 365 8.96 13.14 12.16
CA ALA A 365 9.87 12.46 11.24
C ALA A 365 11.34 12.66 11.62
N VAL A 366 12.21 11.85 11.02
CA VAL A 366 13.67 12.03 11.00
C VAL A 366 14.14 11.99 9.56
N GLU A 367 15.20 12.73 9.24
CA GLU A 367 15.80 12.71 7.91
C GLU A 367 17.14 12.00 7.95
N ILE A 368 17.34 11.05 7.02
CA ILE A 368 18.58 10.31 6.85
C ILE A 368 18.90 10.27 5.35
N PRO A 369 20.01 10.89 4.90
CA PRO A 369 20.41 10.83 3.50
C PRO A 369 20.66 9.40 3.04
N ARG A 370 20.29 9.08 1.79
CA ARG A 370 20.64 7.80 1.19
C ARG A 370 22.16 7.76 0.93
N PRO A 371 22.92 6.83 1.54
CA PRO A 371 24.34 6.73 1.32
C PRO A 371 24.66 6.17 -0.08
N SER A 372 25.78 6.61 -0.63
CA SER A 372 26.41 6.11 -1.85
C SER A 372 27.55 5.16 -1.49
N PHE A 373 27.51 3.96 -2.07
CA PHE A 373 28.53 2.94 -1.84
C PHE A 373 29.93 3.41 -2.26
N GLU A 374 30.05 4.07 -3.41
CA GLU A 374 31.34 4.53 -3.90
C GLU A 374 31.83 5.76 -3.12
N LYS A 375 30.96 6.76 -2.94
CA LYS A 375 31.34 8.06 -2.36
C LYS A 375 31.46 8.02 -0.84
N ASP A 376 30.43 7.51 -0.15
CA ASP A 376 30.32 7.68 1.30
C ASP A 376 30.99 6.51 2.05
N LEU A 377 30.91 5.29 1.52
CA LEU A 377 31.62 4.15 2.09
C LEU A 377 33.09 4.07 1.60
N GLY A 378 33.42 4.58 0.42
CA GLY A 378 34.73 4.42 -0.21
C GLY A 378 34.85 3.15 -1.05
N GLY A 379 33.74 2.70 -1.62
CA GLY A 379 33.67 1.55 -2.51
C GLY A 379 34.12 0.25 -1.86
N ARG A 380 34.77 -0.60 -2.66
CA ARG A 380 35.27 -1.91 -2.19
C ARG A 380 36.37 -1.80 -1.14
N GLU A 381 37.20 -0.76 -1.19
CA GLU A 381 38.28 -0.57 -0.20
C GLU A 381 37.68 -0.24 1.18
N GLY A 382 36.69 0.66 1.21
CA GLY A 382 35.95 0.97 2.43
C GLY A 382 35.27 -0.25 3.03
N LEU A 383 34.61 -1.06 2.19
CA LEU A 383 34.02 -2.32 2.63
C LEU A 383 35.08 -3.29 3.19
N ALA A 384 36.24 -3.44 2.53
CA ALA A 384 37.31 -4.31 2.99
C ALA A 384 37.86 -3.88 4.36
N LYS A 385 37.99 -2.56 4.60
CA LYS A 385 38.36 -2.03 5.92
C LYS A 385 37.36 -2.44 7.00
N LEU A 386 36.06 -2.32 6.73
CA LEU A 386 35.02 -2.74 7.68
C LEU A 386 35.02 -4.24 7.97
N GLN A 387 35.31 -5.06 6.96
CA GLN A 387 35.43 -6.50 7.13
C GLN A 387 36.68 -6.87 7.93
N GLY A 388 37.80 -6.19 7.67
CA GLY A 388 39.05 -6.37 8.40
C GLY A 388 38.95 -5.96 9.88
N LEU A 389 38.09 -5.01 10.23
CA LEU A 389 37.81 -4.62 11.63
C LEU A 389 36.94 -5.63 12.39
N LYS A 390 36.25 -6.54 11.69
CA LYS A 390 35.36 -7.54 12.29
C LYS A 390 36.03 -8.90 12.53
N ASN A 391 37.22 -9.10 11.96
CA ASN A 391 38.08 -10.26 12.19
C ASN A 391 39.14 -9.92 13.23
#